data_AF-A0A223N2N7-F1
#
_entry.id   AF-A0A223N2N7-F1
#
_cell.length_a   1.000
_cell.length_b   1.000
_cell.length_c   1.000
_cell.angle_alpha   90.00
_cell.angle_beta   90.00
_cell.angle_gamma   90.00
#
_symmetry.space_group_name_H-M   'P 1'
#
loop_
_entity.id
_entity.type
_entity.pdbx_description
1 polymer ?
#
loop_
_entity_poly.entity_id
_entity_poly.type
_entity_poly.pdbx_seq_one_letter_code
_entity_poly.pdbx_strand_id
1 'polypeptide(L)'
;MPLPLIAAAGVGAGLVAAYNYFMNDEDKMNDKAEVRPKKPQLTKAKQKELDFMVKLATAAAYADGNISEEEENVINGYIESQVSKYEESDFLRNLQIEAPCSMDELHRRWEAINDCAHESWNKIVEDIIGADNQHTECEKAFLYRCNLMFQGVPDQKLFMLTEDSEKKSTLSLDYLDPSVELEGYLLTNAVPNEFLVVHPAHRKSQLKELIPISEFFDDSFLTNQDTELVNAARIAGAKKVTIFSDSKRSESTSTDIEINAGVSHKVVSGSIASGVGASNVYSTSDNKVIVYEFTGGETSLMNKLKSRFKSPEKEILRQSAWLQHDPDLTEFVRSCFSENKVKYFKKTISTESQRNILFSARVAANCKLIKVSSEAKSALERKGEIFESSEKMYEVTFELP
;
A
#
# COMPACT_ATOMS: atom_id res chain seq x y z
N MET A 1 -39.19 -31.75 5.23
CA MET A 1 -38.18 -32.19 4.24
C MET A 1 -36.90 -31.43 4.56
N PRO A 2 -35.90 -32.08 5.18
CA PRO A 2 -34.63 -31.43 5.51
C PRO A 2 -33.68 -31.46 4.31
N LEU A 3 -33.04 -30.33 4.05
CA LEU A 3 -32.01 -30.14 3.01
C LEU A 3 -30.70 -30.85 3.40
N PRO A 4 -29.87 -31.27 2.43
CA PRO A 4 -28.66 -32.04 2.69
C PRO A 4 -27.55 -31.16 3.28
N LEU A 5 -26.83 -31.72 4.25
CA LEU A 5 -25.51 -31.27 4.69
C LEU A 5 -24.55 -31.21 3.50
N ILE A 6 -24.01 -30.03 3.22
CA ILE A 6 -22.76 -29.86 2.47
C ILE A 6 -21.72 -29.37 3.47
N ALA A 7 -21.21 -30.32 4.26
CA ALA A 7 -19.92 -30.24 4.93
C ALA A 7 -19.07 -31.37 4.34
N ALA A 8 -17.76 -31.13 4.17
CA ALA A 8 -16.73 -32.12 3.79
C ALA A 8 -16.45 -32.42 2.30
N ALA A 9 -16.77 -31.54 1.34
CA ALA A 9 -16.39 -31.75 -0.08
C ALA A 9 -15.34 -30.75 -0.66
N GLY A 10 -14.86 -29.76 0.11
CA GLY A 10 -13.95 -28.73 -0.40
C GLY A 10 -12.45 -29.04 -0.31
N VAL A 11 -12.03 -29.83 0.69
CA VAL A 11 -10.60 -30.04 1.01
C VAL A 11 -9.93 -31.04 0.05
N GLY A 12 -10.69 -32.00 -0.47
CA GLY A 12 -10.19 -32.91 -1.51
C GLY A 12 -9.81 -32.17 -2.79
N ALA A 13 -10.49 -31.08 -3.15
CA ALA A 13 -10.21 -30.35 -4.38
C ALA A 13 -9.00 -29.41 -4.27
N GLY A 14 -8.69 -28.88 -3.07
CA GLY A 14 -7.51 -28.02 -2.85
C GLY A 14 -6.21 -28.82 -2.82
N LEU A 15 -6.19 -29.93 -2.08
CA LEU A 15 -5.04 -30.84 -2.02
C LEU A 15 -4.82 -31.56 -3.36
N VAL A 16 -5.90 -31.93 -4.06
CA VAL A 16 -5.86 -32.43 -5.43
C VAL A 16 -5.55 -31.31 -6.43
N ALA A 17 -5.86 -30.04 -6.18
CA ALA A 17 -5.49 -28.94 -7.07
C ALA A 17 -4.03 -28.52 -6.89
N ALA A 18 -3.45 -28.59 -5.69
CA ALA A 18 -2.02 -28.43 -5.48
C ALA A 18 -1.28 -29.63 -6.08
N TYR A 19 -1.69 -30.86 -5.77
CA TYR A 19 -1.15 -32.08 -6.39
C TYR A 19 -1.30 -32.10 -7.92
N ASN A 20 -2.46 -31.76 -8.47
CA ASN A 20 -2.69 -31.66 -9.92
C ASN A 20 -2.01 -30.43 -10.53
N TYR A 21 -1.83 -29.32 -9.81
CA TYR A 21 -1.00 -28.21 -10.29
C TYR A 21 0.47 -28.65 -10.44
N PHE A 22 0.95 -29.53 -9.56
CA PHE A 22 2.30 -30.09 -9.63
C PHE A 22 2.44 -31.30 -10.57
N MET A 23 1.34 -31.97 -10.93
CA MET A 23 1.28 -33.14 -11.83
C MET A 23 0.82 -32.81 -13.28
N ASN A 24 0.09 -31.72 -13.53
CA ASN A 24 -0.51 -31.44 -14.85
C ASN A 24 0.46 -30.94 -15.94
N ASP A 25 1.77 -30.93 -15.70
CA ASP A 25 2.76 -30.76 -16.77
C ASP A 25 3.21 -32.11 -17.38
N GLU A 26 2.76 -33.25 -16.82
CA GLU A 26 2.94 -34.57 -17.41
C GLU A 26 1.57 -35.13 -17.83
N ASP A 27 1.32 -35.14 -19.14
CA ASP A 27 0.66 -36.23 -19.88
C ASP A 27 -0.16 -35.75 -21.08
N LYS A 28 0.55 -35.45 -22.17
CA LYS A 28 0.11 -35.83 -23.52
C LYS A 28 1.27 -36.42 -24.30
N MET A 29 1.76 -37.59 -23.90
CA MET A 29 2.57 -38.42 -24.80
C MET A 29 2.00 -39.82 -24.89
N ASN A 30 1.59 -40.15 -26.12
CA ASN A 30 1.20 -41.48 -26.57
C ASN A 30 2.26 -42.51 -26.18
N ASP A 31 1.78 -43.66 -25.72
CA ASP A 31 2.51 -44.93 -25.65
C ASP A 31 3.33 -45.18 -26.91
N LYS A 32 4.66 -45.03 -26.80
CA LYS A 32 5.67 -45.76 -27.58
C LYS A 32 7.09 -45.50 -27.05
N ALA A 33 7.69 -46.58 -26.55
CA ALA A 33 9.11 -46.78 -26.20
C ALA A 33 9.68 -45.88 -25.09
N GLU A 34 9.75 -46.43 -23.88
CA GLU A 34 10.37 -45.86 -22.68
C GLU A 34 11.88 -45.57 -22.86
N VAL A 35 12.20 -44.41 -23.44
CA VAL A 35 13.39 -43.68 -23.04
C VAL A 35 12.94 -42.83 -21.86
N ARG A 36 13.26 -43.24 -20.62
CA ARG A 36 13.03 -42.37 -19.46
C ARG A 36 13.66 -41.01 -19.78
N PRO A 37 12.88 -39.92 -19.85
CA PRO A 37 13.44 -38.62 -20.16
C PRO A 37 14.54 -38.33 -19.14
N LYS A 38 15.73 -37.97 -19.61
CA LYS A 38 16.84 -37.59 -18.74
C LYS A 38 16.37 -36.40 -17.93
N LYS A 39 16.35 -36.52 -16.60
CA LYS A 39 15.90 -35.43 -15.72
C LYS A 39 16.70 -34.16 -16.05
N PRO A 40 16.08 -32.98 -16.04
CA PRO A 40 16.79 -31.73 -16.26
C PRO A 40 17.82 -31.48 -15.15
N GLN A 41 18.95 -30.86 -15.50
CA GLN A 41 19.91 -30.35 -14.52
C GLN A 41 19.41 -29.05 -13.90
N LEU A 42 19.65 -28.91 -12.59
CA LEU A 42 19.24 -27.74 -11.84
C LEU A 42 20.15 -26.54 -12.16
N THR A 43 19.58 -25.47 -12.71
CA THR A 43 20.33 -24.23 -12.98
C THR A 43 20.55 -23.44 -11.68
N LYS A 44 21.59 -22.58 -11.64
CA LYS A 44 21.81 -21.68 -10.48
C LYS A 44 20.63 -20.74 -10.22
N ALA A 45 19.94 -20.30 -11.27
CA ALA A 45 18.75 -19.46 -11.12
C ALA A 45 17.63 -20.25 -10.42
N LYS A 46 17.40 -21.50 -10.85
CA LYS A 46 16.37 -22.35 -10.25
C LYS A 46 16.70 -22.74 -8.81
N GLN A 47 17.99 -22.94 -8.48
CA GLN A 47 18.43 -23.14 -7.09
C GLN A 47 18.03 -21.96 -6.20
N LYS A 48 18.29 -20.72 -6.64
CA LYS A 48 17.92 -19.53 -5.87
C LYS A 48 16.41 -19.39 -5.70
N GLU A 49 15.65 -19.69 -6.75
CA GLU A 49 14.19 -19.68 -6.71
C GLU A 49 13.66 -20.73 -5.72
N LEU A 50 14.13 -21.97 -5.78
CA LEU A 50 13.71 -23.03 -4.86
C LEU A 50 14.08 -22.71 -3.40
N ASP A 51 15.29 -22.20 -3.18
CA ASP A 51 15.75 -21.77 -1.85
C ASP A 51 14.86 -20.65 -1.29
N PHE A 52 14.54 -19.64 -2.11
CA PHE A 52 13.59 -18.60 -1.75
C PHE A 52 12.20 -19.17 -1.42
N MET A 53 11.68 -20.06 -2.26
CA MET A 53 10.35 -20.63 -2.08
C MET A 53 10.23 -21.44 -0.80
N VAL A 54 11.22 -22.27 -0.47
CA VAL A 54 11.23 -23.00 0.80
C VAL A 54 11.31 -22.03 1.98
N LYS A 55 12.17 -21.01 1.92
CA LYS A 55 12.27 -19.99 2.99
C LYS A 55 10.99 -19.19 3.18
N LEU A 56 10.32 -18.81 2.09
CA LEU A 56 9.04 -18.14 2.10
C LEU A 56 7.95 -19.03 2.70
N ALA A 57 7.89 -20.29 2.26
CA ALA A 57 6.94 -21.28 2.74
C ALA A 57 7.11 -21.55 4.24
N THR A 58 8.34 -21.73 4.70
CA THR A 58 8.65 -21.88 6.13
C THR A 58 8.26 -20.64 6.91
N ALA A 59 8.58 -19.43 6.42
CA ALA A 59 8.19 -18.21 7.12
C ALA A 59 6.67 -18.00 7.17
N ALA A 60 5.94 -18.47 6.15
CA ALA A 60 4.47 -18.45 6.13
C ALA A 60 3.88 -19.38 7.18
N ALA A 61 4.37 -20.61 7.26
CA ALA A 61 3.93 -21.57 8.27
C ALA A 61 4.25 -21.08 9.70
N TYR A 62 5.42 -20.46 9.90
CA TYR A 62 5.81 -19.88 11.20
C TYR A 62 5.19 -18.49 11.49
N ALA A 63 4.23 -18.01 10.70
CA ALA A 63 3.72 -16.65 10.83
C ALA A 63 3.12 -16.37 12.21
N ASP A 64 2.46 -17.36 12.81
CA ASP A 64 1.87 -17.29 14.15
C ASP A 64 2.87 -17.64 15.28
N GLY A 65 4.08 -18.07 14.93
CA GLY A 65 5.16 -18.44 15.84
C GLY A 65 5.39 -19.95 15.98
N ASN A 66 4.52 -20.80 15.44
CA ASN A 66 4.68 -22.26 15.43
C ASN A 66 4.44 -22.81 14.01
N ILE A 67 4.74 -24.08 13.78
CA ILE A 67 4.39 -24.77 12.54
C ILE A 67 3.48 -25.96 12.89
N SER A 68 2.35 -26.08 12.20
CA SER A 68 1.48 -27.27 12.31
C SER A 68 2.03 -28.44 11.50
N GLU A 69 1.61 -29.66 11.84
CA GLU A 69 1.99 -30.86 11.10
C GLU A 69 1.45 -30.81 9.65
N GLU A 70 0.25 -30.25 9.47
CA GLU A 70 -0.38 -30.04 8.17
C GLU A 70 0.44 -29.09 7.27
N GLU A 71 0.88 -27.94 7.80
CA GLU A 71 1.74 -26.99 7.06
C GLU A 71 3.10 -27.60 6.73
N GLU A 72 3.72 -28.30 7.69
CA GLU A 72 5.01 -28.96 7.49
C GLU A 72 4.92 -30.00 6.36
N ASN A 73 3.84 -30.80 6.34
CA ASN A 73 3.58 -31.79 5.30
C ASN A 73 3.44 -31.16 3.90
N VAL A 74 2.81 -29.98 3.79
CA VAL A 74 2.70 -29.26 2.52
C VAL A 74 4.08 -28.83 2.02
N ILE A 75 4.93 -28.31 2.90
CA ILE A 75 6.28 -27.86 2.54
C ILE A 75 7.16 -29.06 2.15
N ASN A 76 7.13 -30.14 2.94
CA ASN A 76 7.88 -31.36 2.65
C ASN A 76 7.43 -31.99 1.31
N GLY A 77 6.12 -32.05 1.05
CA GLY A 77 5.59 -32.51 -0.23
C GLY A 77 6.05 -31.67 -1.42
N TYR A 78 6.17 -30.34 -1.26
CA TYR A 78 6.77 -29.47 -2.26
C TYR A 78 8.24 -29.80 -2.50
N ILE A 79 9.05 -29.95 -1.44
CA ILE A 79 10.47 -30.30 -1.53
C ILE A 79 10.64 -31.64 -2.24
N GLU A 80 9.90 -32.67 -1.84
CA GLU A 80 9.93 -34.00 -2.45
C GLU A 80 9.58 -33.96 -3.95
N SER A 81 8.58 -33.17 -4.32
CA SER A 81 8.21 -32.96 -5.73
C SER A 81 9.38 -32.39 -6.54
N GLN A 82 10.08 -31.37 -6.01
CA GLN A 82 11.22 -30.77 -6.70
C GLN A 82 12.41 -31.74 -6.76
N VAL A 83 12.72 -32.46 -5.68
CA VAL A 83 13.78 -33.49 -5.66
C VAL A 83 13.48 -34.59 -6.69
N SER A 84 12.22 -34.96 -6.88
CA SER A 84 11.82 -35.97 -7.87
C SER A 84 11.97 -35.48 -9.32
N LYS A 85 11.81 -34.18 -9.59
CA LYS A 85 11.81 -33.58 -10.94
C LYS A 85 13.20 -33.40 -11.55
N TYR A 86 14.23 -33.15 -10.76
CA TYR A 86 15.57 -32.79 -11.28
C TYR A 86 16.63 -33.90 -11.10
N GLU A 87 17.74 -33.80 -11.83
CA GLU A 87 18.95 -34.60 -11.53
C GLU A 87 19.45 -34.30 -10.11
N GLU A 88 19.98 -35.34 -9.47
CA GLU A 88 20.50 -35.23 -8.11
C GLU A 88 21.63 -34.20 -8.04
N SER A 89 21.56 -33.32 -7.04
CA SER A 89 22.58 -32.29 -6.79
C SER A 89 22.77 -32.11 -5.29
N ASP A 90 23.95 -31.62 -4.88
CA ASP A 90 24.23 -31.34 -3.46
C ASP A 90 23.24 -30.34 -2.86
N PHE A 91 22.72 -29.40 -3.67
CA PHE A 91 21.66 -28.49 -3.25
C PHE A 91 20.38 -29.24 -2.88
N LEU A 92 19.86 -30.09 -3.78
CA LEU A 92 18.61 -30.83 -3.55
C LEU A 92 18.72 -31.82 -2.38
N ARG A 93 19.89 -32.41 -2.16
CA ARG A 93 20.16 -33.28 -1.00
C ARG A 93 20.09 -32.55 0.34
N ASN A 94 20.40 -31.25 0.34
CA ASN A 94 20.42 -30.42 1.53
C ASN A 94 19.16 -29.55 1.65
N LEU A 95 18.24 -29.61 0.69
CA LEU A 95 17.02 -28.81 0.70
C LEU A 95 16.04 -29.39 1.74
N GLN A 96 15.80 -28.64 2.81
CA GLN A 96 14.93 -29.04 3.91
C GLN A 96 14.34 -27.81 4.60
N ILE A 97 13.35 -28.03 5.45
CA ILE A 97 12.81 -26.98 6.33
C ILE A 97 13.89 -26.59 7.35
N GLU A 98 14.10 -25.30 7.54
CA GLU A 98 15.01 -24.72 8.53
C GLU A 98 14.27 -23.73 9.43
N ALA A 99 14.97 -23.01 10.31
CA ALA A 99 14.36 -21.91 11.03
C ALA A 99 13.85 -20.81 10.07
N PRO A 100 12.72 -20.15 10.39
CA PRO A 100 12.19 -19.07 9.56
C PRO A 100 13.16 -17.89 9.50
N CYS A 101 13.25 -17.26 8.33
CA CYS A 101 14.09 -16.09 8.13
C CYS A 101 13.30 -14.79 8.31
N SER A 102 14.02 -13.67 8.44
CA SER A 102 13.38 -12.34 8.57
C SER A 102 12.70 -11.88 7.27
N MET A 103 11.74 -10.96 7.37
CA MET A 103 11.10 -10.35 6.19
C MET A 103 12.11 -9.58 5.34
N ASP A 104 13.10 -8.94 5.95
CA ASP A 104 14.17 -8.23 5.22
C ASP A 104 15.06 -9.22 4.43
N GLU A 105 15.25 -10.43 4.94
CA GLU A 105 15.93 -11.48 4.21
C GLU A 105 15.08 -12.00 3.05
N LEU A 106 13.78 -12.22 3.26
CA LEU A 106 12.85 -12.59 2.19
C LEU A 106 12.84 -11.56 1.07
N HIS A 107 12.77 -10.26 1.39
CA HIS A 107 12.83 -9.19 0.39
C HIS A 107 14.13 -9.21 -0.41
N ARG A 108 15.29 -9.32 0.24
CA ARG A 108 16.59 -9.40 -0.45
C ARG A 108 16.70 -10.62 -1.36
N ARG A 109 16.14 -11.75 -0.93
CA ARG A 109 16.12 -12.99 -1.74
C ARG A 109 15.16 -12.84 -2.93
N TRP A 110 13.99 -12.23 -2.71
CA TRP A 110 13.01 -11.92 -3.73
C TRP A 110 13.58 -10.98 -4.81
N GLU A 111 14.27 -9.90 -4.43
CA GLU A 111 14.94 -8.99 -5.38
C GLU A 111 16.02 -9.69 -6.21
N ALA A 112 16.66 -10.73 -5.65
CA ALA A 112 17.71 -11.48 -6.33
C ALA A 112 17.19 -12.53 -7.33
N ILE A 113 15.89 -12.84 -7.32
CA ILE A 113 15.23 -13.79 -8.22
C ILE A 113 14.43 -13.03 -9.30
N ASN A 114 15.17 -12.37 -10.18
CA ASN A 114 14.58 -11.55 -11.25
C ASN A 114 13.77 -12.40 -12.26
N ASP A 115 12.56 -11.93 -12.60
CA ASP A 115 11.77 -12.19 -13.81
C ASP A 115 10.86 -13.43 -14.00
N CYS A 116 10.59 -14.32 -13.05
CA CYS A 116 9.73 -15.49 -13.36
C CYS A 116 8.72 -15.86 -12.26
N ALA A 117 7.43 -15.58 -12.54
CA ALA A 117 6.22 -16.20 -11.97
C ALA A 117 5.68 -15.74 -10.58
N HIS A 118 5.42 -14.43 -10.42
CA HIS A 118 4.80 -13.85 -9.22
C HIS A 118 3.44 -14.48 -8.81
N GLU A 119 2.59 -14.86 -9.77
CA GLU A 119 1.26 -15.45 -9.48
C GLU A 119 1.36 -16.83 -8.83
N SER A 120 2.37 -17.62 -9.19
CA SER A 120 2.56 -18.96 -8.62
C SER A 120 2.97 -18.93 -7.14
N TRP A 121 3.65 -17.86 -6.72
CA TRP A 121 4.16 -17.72 -5.36
C TRP A 121 3.08 -17.29 -4.37
N ASN A 122 2.17 -16.39 -4.79
CA ASN A 122 0.99 -16.01 -4.02
C ASN A 122 0.16 -17.24 -3.65
N LYS A 123 -0.11 -18.09 -4.64
CA LYS A 123 -0.91 -19.30 -4.43
C LYS A 123 -0.26 -20.25 -3.42
N ILE A 124 1.06 -20.41 -3.44
CA ILE A 124 1.78 -21.28 -2.50
C ILE A 124 1.66 -20.75 -1.07
N VAL A 125 1.79 -19.43 -0.86
CA VAL A 125 1.63 -18.83 0.48
C VAL A 125 0.19 -18.99 0.97
N GLU A 126 -0.80 -18.78 0.09
CA GLU A 126 -2.22 -18.99 0.42
C GLU A 126 -2.53 -20.46 0.76
N ASP A 127 -1.97 -21.41 0.01
CA ASP A 127 -2.18 -22.84 0.23
C ASP A 127 -1.57 -23.31 1.57
N ILE A 128 -0.41 -22.75 1.97
CA ILE A 128 0.24 -23.06 3.25
C ILE A 128 -0.57 -22.47 4.42
N ILE A 129 -0.84 -21.16 4.40
CA ILE A 129 -1.62 -20.47 5.44
C ILE A 129 -3.05 -21.03 5.54
N GLY A 130 -3.58 -21.61 4.46
CA GLY A 130 -4.90 -22.22 4.43
C GLY A 130 -4.95 -23.69 4.83
N ALA A 131 -3.81 -24.34 5.12
CA ALA A 131 -3.73 -25.79 5.25
C ALA A 131 -4.52 -26.33 6.46
N ASP A 132 -4.50 -25.62 7.58
CA ASP A 132 -5.14 -26.02 8.84
C ASP A 132 -6.59 -25.48 8.98
N ASN A 133 -7.06 -24.71 7.99
CA ASN A 133 -8.35 -24.00 7.95
C ASN A 133 -8.56 -22.93 9.06
N GLN A 134 -7.51 -22.48 9.72
CA GLN A 134 -7.56 -21.38 10.68
C GLN A 134 -6.71 -20.23 10.14
N HIS A 135 -7.34 -19.09 9.82
CA HIS A 135 -6.57 -17.90 9.44
C HIS A 135 -6.32 -17.01 10.65
N THR A 136 -5.17 -17.14 11.27
CA THR A 136 -4.77 -16.30 12.40
C THR A 136 -4.53 -14.86 11.95
N GLU A 137 -4.58 -13.89 12.87
CA GLU A 137 -4.28 -12.49 12.52
C GLU A 137 -2.82 -12.31 12.07
N CYS A 138 -1.91 -13.13 12.61
CA CYS A 138 -0.49 -13.14 12.23
C CYS A 138 -0.28 -13.63 10.79
N GLU A 139 -0.98 -14.68 10.38
CA GLU A 139 -0.95 -15.18 9.01
C GLU A 139 -1.55 -14.19 8.01
N LYS A 140 -2.70 -13.59 8.32
CA LYS A 140 -3.27 -12.55 7.45
C LYS A 140 -2.30 -11.39 7.28
N ALA A 141 -1.63 -10.99 8.37
CA ALA A 141 -0.59 -9.96 8.33
C ALA A 141 0.61 -10.38 7.47
N PHE A 142 1.03 -11.65 7.55
CA PHE A 142 2.10 -12.19 6.73
C PHE A 142 1.74 -12.20 5.25
N LEU A 143 0.55 -12.70 4.91
CA LEU A 143 0.02 -12.73 3.54
C LEU A 143 -0.06 -11.31 2.96
N TYR A 144 -0.49 -10.33 3.75
CA TYR A 144 -0.51 -8.92 3.35
C TYR A 144 0.89 -8.42 2.98
N ARG A 145 1.89 -8.62 3.84
CA ARG A 145 3.27 -8.16 3.57
C ARG A 145 3.90 -8.86 2.37
N CYS A 146 3.64 -10.16 2.19
CA CYS A 146 4.09 -10.89 1.00
C CYS A 146 3.46 -10.33 -0.28
N ASN A 147 2.15 -10.06 -0.27
CA ASN A 147 1.48 -9.47 -1.43
C ASN A 147 2.00 -8.07 -1.77
N LEU A 148 2.38 -7.25 -0.79
CA LEU A 148 3.06 -5.98 -1.04
C LEU A 148 4.42 -6.21 -1.72
N MET A 149 5.24 -7.11 -1.18
CA MET A 149 6.54 -7.48 -1.73
C MET A 149 6.42 -7.92 -3.19
N PHE A 150 5.54 -8.86 -3.50
CA PHE A 150 5.39 -9.38 -4.87
C PHE A 150 4.87 -8.34 -5.87
N GLN A 151 4.19 -7.29 -5.39
CA GLN A 151 3.73 -6.16 -6.21
C GLN A 151 4.75 -5.02 -6.29
N GLY A 152 5.91 -5.16 -5.64
CA GLY A 152 6.94 -4.11 -5.59
C GLY A 152 6.53 -2.88 -4.78
N VAL A 153 5.57 -3.02 -3.86
CA VAL A 153 5.16 -1.96 -2.95
C VAL A 153 6.04 -2.04 -1.69
N PRO A 154 6.48 -0.90 -1.12
CA PRO A 154 7.29 -0.91 0.09
C PRO A 154 6.61 -1.69 1.22
N ASP A 155 7.39 -2.51 1.91
CA ASP A 155 6.92 -3.28 3.07
C ASP A 155 6.26 -2.37 4.11
N GLN A 156 5.16 -2.86 4.67
CA GLN A 156 4.37 -2.15 5.66
C GLN A 156 4.14 -3.08 6.84
N LYS A 157 4.94 -2.89 7.89
CA LYS A 157 4.75 -3.60 9.15
C LYS A 157 3.38 -3.26 9.75
N LEU A 158 2.72 -4.29 10.30
CA LEU A 158 1.43 -4.19 10.96
C LEU A 158 1.59 -4.29 12.47
N PHE A 159 0.68 -3.62 13.17
CA PHE A 159 0.60 -3.59 14.63
C PHE A 159 -0.83 -3.88 15.08
N MET A 160 -1.01 -4.39 16.29
CA MET A 160 -2.32 -4.54 16.91
C MET A 160 -2.21 -4.20 18.40
N LEU A 161 -3.07 -3.31 18.89
CA LEU A 161 -3.14 -3.02 20.32
C LEU A 161 -3.96 -4.11 21.01
N THR A 162 -3.42 -4.73 22.06
CA THR A 162 -4.12 -5.72 22.85
C THR A 162 -3.65 -5.72 24.31
N GLU A 163 -4.57 -5.97 25.24
CA GLU A 163 -4.26 -6.20 26.66
C GLU A 163 -3.98 -7.69 26.95
N ASP A 164 -4.12 -8.56 25.95
CA ASP A 164 -3.87 -9.99 26.08
C ASP A 164 -2.36 -10.28 26.12
N SER A 165 -1.85 -10.50 27.34
CA SER A 165 -0.44 -10.83 27.59
C SER A 165 0.03 -12.16 26.98
N GLU A 166 -0.89 -13.02 26.53
CA GLU A 166 -0.53 -14.27 25.86
C GLU A 166 -0.14 -14.02 24.39
N LYS A 167 -0.59 -12.91 23.79
CA LYS A 167 -0.23 -12.53 22.42
C LYS A 167 1.23 -12.07 22.36
N LYS A 168 2.00 -12.71 21.49
CA LYS A 168 3.40 -12.40 21.26
C LYS A 168 3.59 -11.88 19.86
N SER A 169 4.36 -10.80 19.74
CA SER A 169 4.77 -10.24 18.46
C SER A 169 5.50 -11.29 17.63
N THR A 170 5.12 -11.41 16.37
CA THR A 170 5.69 -12.35 15.42
C THR A 170 6.49 -11.61 14.35
N LEU A 171 6.93 -12.34 13.33
CA LEU A 171 7.60 -11.76 12.19
C LEU A 171 6.73 -10.74 11.43
N SER A 172 5.42 -11.01 11.35
CA SER A 172 4.46 -10.28 10.50
C SER A 172 3.66 -9.21 11.24
N LEU A 173 3.37 -9.43 12.53
CA LEU A 173 2.48 -8.60 13.35
C LEU A 173 3.09 -8.33 14.73
N ASP A 174 3.19 -7.06 15.11
CA ASP A 174 3.55 -6.67 16.46
C ASP A 174 2.29 -6.47 17.32
N TYR A 175 2.24 -7.17 18.45
CA TYR A 175 1.25 -6.89 19.49
C TYR A 175 1.83 -5.86 20.46
N LEU A 176 1.11 -4.77 20.68
CA LEU A 176 1.52 -3.70 21.57
C LEU A 176 0.52 -3.59 22.72
N ASP A 177 1.03 -3.53 23.94
CA ASP A 177 0.21 -3.31 25.13
C ASP A 177 -0.07 -1.80 25.30
N PRO A 178 -1.34 -1.35 25.16
CA PRO A 178 -1.67 0.06 25.29
C PRO A 178 -1.51 0.61 26.72
N SER A 179 -1.38 -0.27 27.72
CA SER A 179 -1.16 0.11 29.13
C SER A 179 0.29 0.48 29.44
N VAL A 180 1.22 0.18 28.53
CA VAL A 180 2.65 0.46 28.65
C VAL A 180 3.02 1.67 27.78
N GLU A 181 3.96 2.48 28.24
CA GLU A 181 4.51 3.57 27.41
C GLU A 181 5.25 2.99 26.20
N LEU A 182 4.73 3.24 25.00
CA LEU A 182 5.30 2.77 23.74
C LEU A 182 6.27 3.81 23.19
N GLU A 183 7.55 3.68 23.54
CA GLU A 183 8.59 4.56 23.03
C GLU A 183 8.58 4.64 21.50
N GLY A 184 8.53 5.87 20.96
CA GLY A 184 8.57 6.12 19.52
C GLY A 184 7.23 6.04 18.79
N TYR A 185 6.11 5.73 19.47
CA TYR A 185 4.78 5.66 18.87
C TYR A 185 3.78 6.68 19.45
N LEU A 186 2.90 7.21 18.59
CA LEU A 186 1.71 7.98 18.94
C LEU A 186 0.46 7.16 18.64
N LEU A 187 -0.46 7.10 19.61
CA LEU A 187 -1.70 6.32 19.53
C LEU A 187 -2.96 7.20 19.40
N THR A 188 -2.84 8.40 18.83
CA THR A 188 -3.91 9.41 18.85
C THR A 188 -5.23 8.92 18.25
N ASN A 189 -5.17 8.13 17.18
CA ASN A 189 -6.33 7.58 16.47
C ASN A 189 -6.37 6.03 16.50
N ALA A 190 -5.51 5.40 17.30
CA ALA A 190 -5.37 3.94 17.31
C ALA A 190 -6.58 3.26 17.98
N VAL A 191 -7.04 2.16 17.39
CA VAL A 191 -8.17 1.37 17.90
C VAL A 191 -7.69 -0.01 18.36
N PRO A 192 -8.09 -0.48 19.55
CA PRO A 192 -7.77 -1.83 20.03
C PRO A 192 -8.30 -2.95 19.13
N ASN A 193 -7.53 -4.04 19.01
CA ASN A 193 -7.86 -5.23 18.23
C ASN A 193 -8.13 -4.97 16.73
N GLU A 194 -7.65 -3.84 16.19
CA GLU A 194 -7.62 -3.58 14.76
C GLU A 194 -6.19 -3.64 14.23
N PHE A 195 -6.04 -3.92 12.93
CA PHE A 195 -4.75 -3.80 12.24
C PHE A 195 -4.38 -2.33 12.07
N LEU A 196 -3.26 -1.96 12.66
CA LEU A 196 -2.70 -0.62 12.60
C LEU A 196 -1.46 -0.60 11.70
N VAL A 197 -1.24 0.55 11.08
CA VAL A 197 -0.06 0.86 10.27
C VAL A 197 0.53 2.19 10.73
N VAL A 198 1.83 2.37 10.48
CA VAL A 198 2.44 3.70 10.64
C VAL A 198 1.85 4.66 9.61
N HIS A 199 1.35 5.80 10.07
CA HIS A 199 0.84 6.87 9.22
C HIS A 199 1.87 7.21 8.13
N PRO A 200 1.52 7.18 6.83
CA PRO A 200 2.48 7.32 5.72
C PRO A 200 3.35 8.58 5.82
N ALA A 201 2.77 9.70 6.26
CA ALA A 201 3.50 10.94 6.46
C ALA A 201 4.56 10.89 7.58
N HIS A 202 4.40 10.01 8.55
CA HIS A 202 5.31 9.89 9.70
C HIS A 202 6.38 8.80 9.48
N ARG A 203 6.44 8.17 8.30
CA ARG A 203 7.49 7.18 7.95
C ARG A 203 8.92 7.68 8.10
N LYS A 204 9.16 9.00 8.01
CA LYS A 204 10.49 9.62 8.25
C LYS A 204 10.62 10.33 9.61
N SER A 205 9.55 10.43 10.39
CA SER A 205 9.55 11.07 11.71
C SER A 205 10.24 10.20 12.77
N GLN A 206 10.80 10.79 13.83
CA GLN A 206 11.25 10.03 15.00
C GLN A 206 10.07 9.42 15.77
N LEU A 207 8.93 10.11 15.76
CA LEU A 207 7.71 9.71 16.44
C LEU A 207 6.69 9.25 15.40
N LYS A 208 6.32 7.97 15.44
CA LYS A 208 5.44 7.32 14.47
C LYS A 208 4.01 7.29 14.96
N GLU A 209 3.09 7.92 14.25
CA GLU A 209 1.68 7.74 14.55
C GLU A 209 1.19 6.41 14.00
N LEU A 210 0.47 5.64 14.83
CA LEU A 210 -0.24 4.44 14.41
C LEU A 210 -1.69 4.81 14.12
N ILE A 211 -2.14 4.43 12.93
CA ILE A 211 -3.52 4.61 12.48
C ILE A 211 -4.12 3.28 12.05
N PRO A 212 -5.44 3.09 12.18
CA PRO A 212 -6.13 1.94 11.60
C PRO A 212 -5.93 1.87 10.08
N ILE A 213 -5.67 0.66 9.57
CA ILE A 213 -5.54 0.46 8.11
C ILE A 213 -6.85 0.76 7.36
N SER A 214 -7.98 0.76 8.08
CA SER A 214 -9.30 1.18 7.58
C SER A 214 -9.33 2.66 7.16
N GLU A 215 -8.47 3.52 7.73
CA GLU A 215 -8.38 4.93 7.31
C GLU A 215 -7.99 5.10 5.84
N PHE A 216 -7.26 4.14 5.25
CA PHE A 216 -6.88 4.19 3.84
C PHE A 216 -8.08 4.14 2.88
N PHE A 217 -9.25 3.75 3.37
CA PHE A 217 -10.50 3.69 2.60
C PHE A 217 -11.27 5.01 2.62
N ASP A 218 -10.92 5.93 3.52
CA ASP A 218 -11.54 7.25 3.62
C ASP A 218 -11.08 8.16 2.46
N ASP A 219 -12.05 8.80 1.80
CA ASP A 219 -11.81 9.82 0.78
C ASP A 219 -11.04 11.02 1.35
N SER A 220 -11.33 11.37 2.60
CA SER A 220 -10.67 12.50 3.26
C SER A 220 -9.17 12.22 3.42
N PHE A 221 -8.81 11.02 3.87
CA PHE A 221 -7.43 10.60 4.09
C PHE A 221 -6.57 10.71 2.82
N LEU A 222 -7.08 10.24 1.69
CA LEU A 222 -6.37 10.25 0.41
C LEU A 222 -6.17 11.65 -0.19
N THR A 223 -7.04 12.60 0.18
CA THR A 223 -7.03 13.98 -0.32
C THR A 223 -6.48 14.98 0.68
N ASN A 224 -6.14 14.55 1.90
CA ASN A 224 -5.61 15.41 2.96
C ASN A 224 -4.31 16.11 2.56
N GLN A 225 -3.39 15.41 1.90
CA GLN A 225 -2.15 16.02 1.39
C GLN A 225 -2.44 17.17 0.41
N ASP A 226 -3.33 16.96 -0.55
CA ASP A 226 -3.73 17.99 -1.52
C ASP A 226 -4.41 19.16 -0.81
N THR A 227 -5.27 18.86 0.17
CA THR A 227 -5.99 19.84 0.97
C THR A 227 -5.05 20.71 1.81
N GLU A 228 -4.02 20.12 2.42
CA GLU A 228 -3.00 20.84 3.19
C GLU A 228 -2.16 21.76 2.29
N LEU A 229 -1.74 21.29 1.11
CA LEU A 229 -1.02 22.11 0.12
C LEU A 229 -1.86 23.31 -0.36
N VAL A 230 -3.12 23.05 -0.73
CA VAL A 230 -4.07 24.07 -1.19
C VAL A 230 -4.33 25.11 -0.08
N ASN A 231 -4.47 24.67 1.17
CA ASN A 231 -4.62 25.56 2.33
C ASN A 231 -3.38 26.40 2.59
N ALA A 232 -2.18 25.82 2.47
CA ALA A 232 -0.94 26.56 2.61
C ALA A 232 -0.84 27.68 1.58
N ALA A 233 -1.15 27.39 0.31
CA ALA A 233 -1.19 28.36 -0.77
C ALA A 233 -2.22 29.47 -0.51
N ARG A 234 -3.42 29.12 -0.06
CA ARG A 234 -4.47 30.09 0.31
C ARG A 234 -4.01 31.04 1.42
N ILE A 235 -3.43 30.52 2.49
CA ILE A 235 -2.95 31.34 3.62
C ILE A 235 -1.81 32.28 3.16
N ALA A 236 -0.99 31.82 2.22
CA ALA A 236 0.04 32.63 1.59
C ALA A 236 -0.49 33.72 0.63
N GLY A 237 -1.80 33.75 0.36
CA GLY A 237 -2.46 34.75 -0.49
C GLY A 237 -2.62 34.34 -1.95
N ALA A 238 -2.58 33.05 -2.27
CA ALA A 238 -2.90 32.57 -3.60
C ALA A 238 -4.36 32.92 -3.98
N LYS A 239 -4.57 33.27 -5.25
CA LYS A 239 -5.90 33.52 -5.84
C LYS A 239 -6.44 32.28 -6.51
N LYS A 240 -5.54 31.49 -7.10
CA LYS A 240 -5.88 30.27 -7.82
C LYS A 240 -4.84 29.20 -7.56
N VAL A 241 -5.29 27.97 -7.31
CA VAL A 241 -4.46 26.76 -7.33
C VAL A 241 -5.06 25.81 -8.36
N THR A 242 -4.26 25.39 -9.32
CA THR A 242 -4.65 24.40 -10.33
C THR A 242 -3.81 23.14 -10.12
N ILE A 243 -4.47 22.00 -9.96
CA ILE A 243 -3.84 20.69 -9.80
C ILE A 243 -4.07 19.91 -11.08
N PHE A 244 -3.00 19.56 -11.78
CA PHE A 244 -3.03 18.67 -12.93
C PHE A 244 -2.67 17.26 -12.46
N SER A 245 -3.58 16.30 -12.65
CA SER A 245 -3.38 14.90 -12.25
C SER A 245 -2.32 14.16 -13.07
N ASP A 246 -1.86 14.74 -14.18
CA ASP A 246 -0.87 14.19 -15.10
C ASP A 246 0.16 15.28 -15.44
N SER A 247 1.35 15.19 -14.83
CA SER A 247 2.42 16.19 -14.97
C SER A 247 2.87 16.35 -16.43
N LYS A 248 2.83 15.30 -17.26
CA LYS A 248 3.31 15.33 -18.65
C LYS A 248 2.39 16.11 -19.60
N ARG A 249 1.11 16.23 -19.29
CA ARG A 249 0.13 17.01 -20.09
C ARG A 249 0.15 18.51 -19.80
N SER A 250 0.85 18.91 -18.75
CA SER A 250 0.98 20.33 -18.38
C SER A 250 1.82 21.15 -19.37
N GLU A 251 2.74 20.51 -20.09
CA GLU A 251 3.59 21.16 -21.10
C GLU A 251 2.82 21.45 -22.41
N SER A 252 1.73 20.72 -22.67
CA SER A 252 0.88 20.88 -23.86
C SER A 252 -0.33 21.78 -23.67
N THR A 253 -0.58 22.27 -22.45
CA THR A 253 -1.69 23.21 -22.13
C THR A 253 -1.15 24.64 -21.93
N SER A 254 -0.30 25.08 -22.86
CA SER A 254 -0.25 26.51 -23.18
C SER A 254 -1.34 26.73 -24.23
N THR A 255 -2.26 27.67 -24.01
CA THR A 255 -3.44 28.00 -24.85
C THR A 255 -4.52 26.92 -24.94
N ASP A 256 -5.53 27.03 -24.07
CA ASP A 256 -6.98 26.99 -24.40
C ASP A 256 -7.77 26.56 -23.17
N ILE A 257 -7.93 27.49 -22.23
CA ILE A 257 -8.99 27.41 -21.23
C ILE A 257 -10.25 27.97 -21.90
N GLU A 258 -11.02 27.11 -22.58
CA GLU A 258 -12.39 27.46 -22.96
C GLU A 258 -13.23 27.49 -21.69
N ILE A 259 -13.47 28.70 -21.19
CA ILE A 259 -14.47 28.96 -20.16
C ILE A 259 -15.84 28.83 -20.82
N ASN A 260 -16.36 27.60 -20.89
CA ASN A 260 -17.77 27.40 -21.21
C ASN A 260 -18.61 27.74 -19.98
N ALA A 261 -19.02 29.00 -19.90
CA ALA A 261 -20.02 29.48 -18.96
C ALA A 261 -21.39 28.88 -19.31
N GLY A 262 -21.69 27.71 -18.75
CA GLY A 262 -22.98 27.08 -18.89
C GLY A 262 -23.11 25.81 -18.09
N VAL A 263 -24.11 25.81 -17.20
CA VAL A 263 -24.85 24.66 -16.66
C VAL A 263 -24.55 24.22 -15.22
N SER A 264 -25.56 24.56 -14.41
CA SER A 264 -26.14 23.98 -13.19
C SER A 264 -25.27 23.26 -12.14
N HIS A 265 -25.45 23.78 -10.92
CA HIS A 265 -25.17 23.17 -9.64
C HIS A 265 -25.42 21.65 -9.60
N LYS A 266 -24.34 20.89 -9.51
CA LYS A 266 -24.33 19.64 -8.75
C LYS A 266 -23.19 19.74 -7.74
N VAL A 267 -23.55 20.09 -6.51
CA VAL A 267 -22.68 20.06 -5.34
C VAL A 267 -22.14 18.64 -5.21
N VAL A 268 -20.87 18.43 -5.57
CA VAL A 268 -20.14 17.24 -5.16
C VAL A 268 -19.76 17.48 -3.70
N SER A 269 -20.53 16.88 -2.80
CA SER A 269 -20.27 16.89 -1.37
C SER A 269 -19.06 16.00 -1.07
N GLY A 270 -17.85 16.54 -1.24
CA GLY A 270 -16.66 16.07 -0.55
C GLY A 270 -16.56 16.87 0.76
N SER A 271 -16.52 16.18 1.90
CA SER A 271 -16.43 16.81 3.22
C SER A 271 -15.09 17.53 3.36
N ILE A 272 -15.06 18.80 2.96
CA ILE A 272 -13.97 19.72 3.25
C ILE A 272 -14.07 20.02 4.74
N ALA A 273 -13.17 19.44 5.53
CA ALA A 273 -13.01 19.81 6.92
C ALA A 273 -12.69 21.31 7.00
N SER A 274 -13.65 22.08 7.51
CA SER A 274 -13.50 23.34 8.24
C SER A 274 -12.49 24.36 7.65
N GLY A 275 -12.96 25.22 6.74
CA GLY A 275 -12.36 26.56 6.53
C GLY A 275 -11.98 26.93 5.09
N VAL A 276 -12.16 26.05 4.09
CA VAL A 276 -11.88 26.37 2.69
C VAL A 276 -13.11 26.97 2.01
N GLY A 277 -13.20 28.30 1.97
CA GLY A 277 -14.16 28.99 1.10
C GLY A 277 -13.67 28.97 -0.35
N ALA A 278 -13.84 27.85 -1.05
CA ALA A 278 -13.63 27.79 -2.50
C ALA A 278 -14.89 28.30 -3.20
N SER A 279 -14.77 29.33 -4.05
CA SER A 279 -15.94 29.89 -4.75
C SER A 279 -16.41 28.99 -5.88
N ASN A 280 -15.48 28.32 -6.58
CA ASN A 280 -15.77 27.39 -7.68
C ASN A 280 -14.75 26.24 -7.66
N VAL A 281 -15.22 24.99 -7.58
CA VAL A 281 -14.42 23.79 -7.87
C VAL A 281 -15.02 23.16 -9.13
N TYR A 282 -14.25 23.05 -10.19
CA TYR A 282 -14.69 22.42 -11.44
C TYR A 282 -13.69 21.37 -11.90
N SER A 283 -14.24 20.27 -12.45
CA SER A 283 -13.52 19.19 -13.12
C SER A 283 -13.96 19.19 -14.58
N THR A 284 -13.02 19.27 -15.52
CA THR A 284 -13.32 19.16 -16.95
C THR A 284 -13.61 17.70 -17.33
N SER A 285 -14.40 17.48 -18.38
CA SER A 285 -14.80 16.15 -18.87
C SER A 285 -13.64 15.22 -19.26
N ASP A 286 -12.42 15.74 -19.40
CA ASP A 286 -11.19 14.98 -19.64
C ASP A 286 -10.42 14.57 -18.34
N ASN A 287 -11.05 14.70 -17.16
CA ASN A 287 -10.68 14.06 -15.87
C ASN A 287 -9.25 14.27 -15.32
N LYS A 288 -8.56 15.37 -15.64
CA LYS A 288 -7.15 15.55 -15.23
C LYS A 288 -6.78 16.91 -14.63
N VAL A 289 -7.76 17.77 -14.31
CA VAL A 289 -7.49 19.10 -13.74
C VAL A 289 -8.52 19.47 -12.67
N ILE A 290 -8.04 19.91 -11.51
CA ILE A 290 -8.85 20.45 -10.40
C ILE A 290 -8.43 21.90 -10.18
N VAL A 291 -9.38 22.83 -10.16
CA VAL A 291 -9.13 24.25 -9.92
C VAL A 291 -9.78 24.71 -8.63
N TYR A 292 -9.00 25.41 -7.81
CA TYR A 292 -9.45 26.14 -6.61
C TYR A 292 -9.28 27.64 -6.84
N GLU A 293 -10.38 28.38 -6.70
CA GLU A 293 -10.39 29.84 -6.73
C GLU A 293 -10.74 30.40 -5.35
N PHE A 294 -9.97 31.39 -4.90
CA PHE A 294 -10.12 31.99 -3.58
C PHE A 294 -10.57 33.44 -3.67
N THR A 295 -11.54 33.80 -2.84
CA THR A 295 -11.97 35.18 -2.66
C THR A 295 -11.20 35.81 -1.49
N GLY A 296 -10.63 37.00 -1.73
CA GLY A 296 -9.80 37.73 -0.75
C GLY A 296 -8.30 37.75 -1.10
N GLY A 297 -7.61 38.81 -0.70
CA GLY A 297 -6.15 38.95 -0.80
C GLY A 297 -5.44 38.49 0.47
N GLU A 298 -4.10 38.55 0.48
CA GLU A 298 -3.25 38.21 1.64
C GLU A 298 -3.88 38.67 2.97
N THR A 299 -3.72 37.83 4.01
CA THR A 299 -4.05 38.20 5.40
C THR A 299 -3.66 39.66 5.64
N SER A 300 -4.63 40.48 6.06
CA SER A 300 -4.49 41.95 6.09
C SER A 300 -3.18 42.39 6.74
N LEU A 301 -2.70 43.59 6.39
CA LEU A 301 -1.50 44.22 6.99
C LEU A 301 -1.44 44.08 8.53
N MET A 302 -2.59 44.03 9.20
CA MET A 302 -2.75 43.79 10.63
C MET A 302 -2.38 42.35 11.07
N ASN A 303 -2.73 41.34 10.27
CA ASN A 303 -2.35 39.94 10.51
C ASN A 303 -0.88 39.68 10.16
N LYS A 304 -0.31 40.36 9.15
CA LYS A 304 1.14 40.38 8.90
C LYS A 304 1.93 41.00 10.07
N LEU A 305 1.37 42.00 10.75
CA LEU A 305 1.99 42.58 11.95
C LEU A 305 1.91 41.63 13.17
N LYS A 306 0.79 40.91 13.34
CA LYS A 306 0.65 39.89 14.41
C LYS A 306 1.53 38.65 14.17
N SER A 307 1.79 38.28 12.91
CA SER A 307 2.63 37.15 12.55
C SER A 307 4.14 37.41 12.63
N ARG A 308 4.58 38.65 12.91
CA ARG A 308 6.01 38.95 13.17
C ARG A 308 6.61 38.14 14.33
N PHE A 309 5.78 37.58 15.22
CA PHE A 309 6.24 36.72 16.32
C PHE A 309 6.26 35.21 16.00
N LYS A 310 5.59 34.76 14.92
CA LYS A 310 5.61 33.37 14.42
C LYS A 310 5.34 33.35 12.91
N SER A 311 6.29 32.90 12.10
CA SER A 311 6.07 32.85 10.64
C SER A 311 4.91 31.89 10.31
N PRO A 312 3.90 32.29 9.51
CA PRO A 312 2.77 31.43 9.15
C PRO A 312 3.19 30.13 8.49
N GLU A 313 4.24 30.17 7.66
CA GLU A 313 4.91 29.01 7.07
C GLU A 313 5.32 27.99 8.14
N LYS A 314 6.05 28.43 9.18
CA LYS A 314 6.52 27.55 10.26
C LYS A 314 5.36 26.96 11.05
N GLU A 315 4.28 27.71 11.24
CA GLU A 315 3.10 27.20 11.96
C GLU A 315 2.35 26.15 11.13
N ILE A 316 2.16 26.39 9.82
CA ILE A 316 1.55 25.42 8.90
C ILE A 316 2.35 24.12 8.88
N LEU A 317 3.67 24.21 8.71
CA LEU A 317 4.53 23.03 8.73
C LEU A 317 4.46 22.34 10.09
N ARG A 318 4.53 23.06 11.21
CA ARG A 318 4.46 22.46 12.56
C ARG A 318 3.15 21.72 12.84
N GLN A 319 2.04 22.17 12.27
CA GLN A 319 0.71 21.58 12.50
C GLN A 319 0.35 20.49 11.49
N SER A 320 1.09 20.38 10.39
CA SER A 320 0.76 19.52 9.26
C SER A 320 1.28 18.10 9.47
N ALA A 321 0.43 17.08 9.31
CA ALA A 321 0.88 15.69 9.32
C ALA A 321 1.73 15.39 8.06
N TRP A 322 1.29 15.87 6.89
CA TRP A 322 1.84 15.49 5.58
C TRP A 322 3.06 16.30 5.14
N LEU A 323 3.03 17.62 5.32
CA LEU A 323 3.97 18.54 4.69
C LEU A 323 5.31 18.61 5.42
N GLN A 324 5.33 18.38 6.73
CA GLN A 324 6.45 18.74 7.61
C GLN A 324 7.67 17.80 7.50
N HIS A 325 7.44 16.57 7.05
CA HIS A 325 8.46 15.51 6.96
C HIS A 325 8.85 15.16 5.52
N ASP A 326 8.22 15.79 4.54
CA ASP A 326 8.53 15.62 3.13
C ASP A 326 9.22 16.88 2.56
N PRO A 327 10.46 16.76 2.04
CA PRO A 327 11.22 17.89 1.52
C PRO A 327 10.52 18.63 0.37
N ASP A 328 9.88 17.92 -0.56
CA ASP A 328 9.26 18.52 -1.74
C ASP A 328 7.99 19.29 -1.34
N LEU A 329 7.21 18.72 -0.41
CA LEU A 329 6.02 19.38 0.15
C LEU A 329 6.42 20.59 1.00
N THR A 330 7.47 20.46 1.81
CA THR A 330 8.02 21.58 2.58
C THR A 330 8.51 22.71 1.66
N GLU A 331 9.19 22.38 0.57
CA GLU A 331 9.66 23.36 -0.42
C GLU A 331 8.49 24.06 -1.13
N PHE A 332 7.42 23.33 -1.46
CA PHE A 332 6.20 23.91 -1.99
C PHE A 332 5.63 24.97 -1.04
N VAL A 333 5.48 24.63 0.24
CA VAL A 333 4.96 25.57 1.26
C VAL A 333 5.88 26.80 1.36
N ARG A 334 7.19 26.60 1.46
CA ARG A 334 8.18 27.70 1.50
C ARG A 334 8.07 28.62 0.29
N SER A 335 7.89 28.05 -0.89
CA SER A 335 7.75 28.80 -2.14
C SER A 335 6.53 29.73 -2.13
N CYS A 336 5.42 29.30 -1.52
CA CYS A 336 4.24 30.14 -1.32
C CYS A 336 4.52 31.40 -0.47
N PHE A 337 5.42 31.33 0.50
CA PHE A 337 5.73 32.43 1.44
C PHE A 337 7.01 33.21 1.10
N SER A 338 7.70 32.88 0.00
CA SER A 338 8.93 33.56 -0.45
C SER A 338 8.73 35.07 -0.59
N GLU A 339 9.74 35.86 -0.21
CA GLU A 339 9.72 37.33 -0.38
C GLU A 339 9.74 37.74 -1.86
N ASN A 340 10.29 36.89 -2.73
CA ASN A 340 10.28 37.08 -4.19
C ASN A 340 9.07 36.37 -4.82
N LYS A 341 7.84 36.67 -4.36
CA LYS A 341 6.62 36.06 -4.91
C LYS A 341 6.54 36.31 -6.41
N VAL A 342 6.76 35.27 -7.21
CA VAL A 342 6.49 35.29 -8.65
C VAL A 342 4.97 35.34 -8.83
N LYS A 343 4.48 35.96 -9.92
CA LYS A 343 3.05 36.03 -10.28
C LYS A 343 2.35 34.68 -10.19
N TYR A 344 3.08 33.62 -10.52
CA TYR A 344 2.69 32.24 -10.32
C TYR A 344 3.95 31.37 -10.20
N PHE A 345 3.81 30.16 -9.67
CA PHE A 345 4.83 29.12 -9.79
C PHE A 345 4.19 27.76 -10.06
N LYS A 346 4.98 26.85 -10.63
CA LYS A 346 4.61 25.46 -10.87
C LYS A 346 5.54 24.54 -10.08
N LYS A 347 5.01 23.51 -9.45
CA LYS A 347 5.78 22.46 -8.77
C LYS A 347 5.17 21.11 -9.08
N THR A 348 6.00 20.17 -9.51
CA THR A 348 5.61 18.77 -9.66
C THR A 348 5.85 18.06 -8.35
N ILE A 349 4.85 17.29 -7.89
CA ILE A 349 4.88 16.54 -6.63
C ILE A 349 4.54 15.08 -6.97
N SER A 350 5.34 14.16 -6.43
CA SER A 350 5.14 12.72 -6.59
C SER A 350 3.83 12.27 -5.93
N THR A 351 3.10 11.38 -6.59
CA THR A 351 1.90 10.70 -6.05
C THR A 351 2.23 9.33 -5.47
N GLU A 352 3.51 8.94 -5.40
CA GLU A 352 3.93 7.60 -5.00
C GLU A 352 3.34 7.18 -3.64
N SER A 353 3.33 8.07 -2.64
CA SER A 353 2.71 7.77 -1.35
C SER A 353 1.22 7.48 -1.47
N GLN A 354 0.48 8.29 -2.24
CA GLN A 354 -0.96 8.12 -2.47
C GLN A 354 -1.25 6.79 -3.20
N ARG A 355 -0.41 6.46 -4.20
CA ARG A 355 -0.46 5.18 -4.90
C ARG A 355 -0.20 4.02 -3.97
N ASN A 356 0.86 4.06 -3.18
CA ASN A 356 1.22 3.00 -2.24
C ASN A 356 0.12 2.76 -1.20
N ILE A 357 -0.55 3.82 -0.73
CA ILE A 357 -1.72 3.72 0.15
C ILE A 357 -2.88 2.98 -0.52
N LEU A 358 -3.22 3.35 -1.77
CA LEU A 358 -4.29 2.70 -2.53
C LEU A 358 -3.99 1.23 -2.80
N PHE A 359 -2.75 0.89 -3.19
CA PHE A 359 -2.34 -0.50 -3.38
C PHE A 359 -2.38 -1.27 -2.07
N SER A 360 -1.83 -0.70 -0.99
CA SER A 360 -1.90 -1.28 0.35
C SER A 360 -3.33 -1.57 0.79
N ALA A 361 -4.25 -0.63 0.59
CA ALA A 361 -5.66 -0.84 0.92
C ALA A 361 -6.28 -2.00 0.13
N ARG A 362 -5.96 -2.13 -1.18
CA ARG A 362 -6.46 -3.24 -2.01
C ARG A 362 -5.97 -4.59 -1.49
N VAL A 363 -4.68 -4.67 -1.17
CA VAL A 363 -4.07 -5.89 -0.62
C VAL A 363 -4.67 -6.22 0.74
N ALA A 364 -4.84 -5.24 1.62
CA ALA A 364 -5.45 -5.43 2.94
C ALA A 364 -6.89 -5.98 2.86
N ALA A 365 -7.69 -5.46 1.93
CA ALA A 365 -9.04 -5.96 1.69
C ALA A 365 -9.05 -7.41 1.17
N ASN A 366 -8.14 -7.75 0.25
CA ASN A 366 -8.04 -9.12 -0.29
C ASN A 366 -7.55 -10.11 0.78
N CYS A 367 -6.64 -9.69 1.65
CA CYS A 367 -6.11 -10.51 2.76
C CYS A 367 -7.06 -10.57 3.97
N LYS A 368 -8.25 -9.96 3.87
CA LYS A 368 -9.26 -9.94 4.95
C LYS A 368 -8.76 -9.33 6.27
N LEU A 369 -7.79 -8.41 6.20
CA LEU A 369 -7.37 -7.63 7.38
C LEU A 369 -8.50 -6.76 7.90
N ILE A 370 -9.33 -6.26 6.99
CA ILE A 370 -10.52 -5.49 7.34
C ILE A 370 -11.73 -5.97 6.56
N LYS A 371 -12.91 -5.81 7.15
CA LYS A 371 -14.18 -6.10 6.47
C LYS A 371 -14.59 -4.89 5.65
N VAL A 372 -14.61 -5.05 4.33
CA VAL A 372 -14.94 -3.98 3.37
C VAL A 372 -16.22 -4.36 2.62
N SER A 373 -17.11 -3.39 2.38
CA SER A 373 -18.27 -3.61 1.52
C SER A 373 -17.86 -3.71 0.05
N SER A 374 -18.71 -4.32 -0.79
CA SER A 374 -18.50 -4.37 -2.24
C SER A 374 -18.31 -2.99 -2.85
N GLU A 375 -19.10 -2.02 -2.39
CA GLU A 375 -19.10 -0.64 -2.89
C GLU A 375 -17.78 0.07 -2.57
N ALA A 376 -17.26 -0.13 -1.35
CA ALA A 376 -15.98 0.43 -0.94
C ALA A 376 -14.81 -0.20 -1.72
N LYS A 377 -14.87 -1.50 -2.03
CA LYS A 377 -13.89 -2.17 -2.90
C LYS A 377 -13.90 -1.58 -4.32
N SER A 378 -15.08 -1.45 -4.94
CA SER A 378 -15.22 -0.85 -6.27
C SER A 378 -14.86 0.64 -6.30
N ALA A 379 -15.07 1.37 -5.20
CA ALA A 379 -14.59 2.75 -5.07
C ALA A 379 -13.05 2.81 -5.08
N LEU A 380 -12.38 1.90 -4.38
CA LEU A 380 -10.93 1.80 -4.35
C LEU A 380 -10.32 1.40 -5.71
N GLU A 381 -11.01 0.56 -6.47
CA GLU A 381 -10.65 0.22 -7.86
C GLU A 381 -10.66 1.48 -8.75
N ARG A 382 -11.80 2.19 -8.78
CA ARG A 382 -11.93 3.45 -9.53
C ARG A 382 -10.91 4.51 -9.09
N LYS A 383 -10.60 4.61 -7.79
CA LYS A 383 -9.58 5.54 -7.29
C LYS A 383 -8.21 5.20 -7.86
N GLY A 384 -7.76 3.95 -7.83
CA GLY A 384 -6.43 3.65 -8.35
C GLY A 384 -6.28 3.94 -9.85
N GLU A 385 -7.35 3.88 -10.65
CA GLU A 385 -7.33 4.35 -12.05
C GLU A 385 -7.06 5.87 -12.15
N ILE A 386 -7.59 6.66 -11.21
CA ILE A 386 -7.39 8.12 -11.16
C ILE A 386 -5.95 8.48 -10.74
N PHE A 387 -5.34 7.67 -9.88
CA PHE A 387 -3.99 7.90 -9.35
C PHE A 387 -2.90 7.11 -10.10
N GLU A 388 -3.15 6.65 -11.34
CA GLU A 388 -2.15 5.94 -12.16
C GLU A 388 -0.92 6.80 -12.50
N SER A 389 -1.11 8.13 -12.62
CA SER A 389 0.01 9.05 -12.83
C SER A 389 0.96 9.01 -11.65
N SER A 390 2.27 8.97 -11.90
CA SER A 390 3.32 9.03 -10.88
C SER A 390 3.48 10.42 -10.24
N GLU A 391 2.88 11.44 -10.84
CA GLU A 391 3.11 12.84 -10.46
C GLU A 391 1.88 13.72 -10.71
N LYS A 392 1.71 14.73 -9.87
CA LYS A 392 0.77 15.85 -10.03
C LYS A 392 1.54 17.15 -10.21
N MET A 393 1.07 18.05 -11.07
CA MET A 393 1.57 19.43 -11.11
C MET A 393 0.62 20.35 -10.35
N TYR A 394 1.18 21.16 -9.47
CA TYR A 394 0.49 22.26 -8.80
C TYR A 394 0.94 23.57 -9.42
N GLU A 395 0.00 24.33 -9.96
CA GLU A 395 0.18 25.70 -10.41
C GLU A 395 -0.50 26.65 -9.43
N VAL A 396 0.28 27.51 -8.78
CA VAL A 396 -0.20 28.48 -7.79
C VAL A 396 -0.06 29.88 -8.37
N THR A 397 -1.15 30.64 -8.42
CA THR A 397 -1.18 32.02 -8.93
C THR A 397 -1.49 33.00 -7.81
N PHE A 398 -0.71 34.08 -7.75
CA PHE A 398 -0.86 35.19 -6.79
C PHE A 398 -1.35 36.44 -7.51
N GLU A 399 -2.14 37.27 -6.82
CA GLU A 399 -2.48 38.61 -7.32
C GLU A 399 -1.22 39.50 -7.25
N LEU A 400 -0.96 40.27 -8.31
CA LEU A 400 -0.02 41.39 -8.20
C LEU A 400 -0.72 42.58 -7.54
N PRO A 401 0.00 43.38 -6.74
CA PRO A 401 -0.43 44.74 -6.41
C PRO A 401 -0.52 45.64 -7.65
#